data_AF-A0A1E1XFP6-F1
#
_entry.id   AF-A0A1E1XFP6-F1
#
_cell.length_a   1.000
_cell.length_b   1.000
_cell.length_c   1.000
_cell.angle_alpha   90.00
_cell.angle_beta   90.00
_cell.angle_gamma   90.00
#
_symmetry.space_group_name_H-M   'P 1'
#
loop_
_entity.id
_entity.type
_entity.pdbx_description
1 polymer ?
#
loop_
_entity_poly.entity_id
_entity_poly.type
_entity_poly.pdbx_seq_one_letter_code
_entity_poly.pdbx_strand_id
1 'polypeptide(L)'
;LADKLRALNIDPDVFGSYITGILEGNETEDEKSEALQGILTEVCEDALGNVKDEIFSKWSECNDRPAEGDVRVDEQGKYNVEAKLVSLMEEQAKSVVAEKNLTLEEQKLRQAILAQYGEVSDGEEDVVTKPSAESVTSPAAAGATHKEHYAPKLLARNTNAEHVAQAEKEKRELSKQEHERKKAQDKLNREKQKQQAQDRKDKERKRTQKGERRR
;
A
#
# COMPACT_ATOMS: atom_id res chain seq x y z
N LEU A 1 34.84 -1.35 16.54
CA LEU A 1 34.14 -1.90 17.72
C LEU A 1 34.85 -3.14 18.26
N ALA A 2 34.93 -4.24 17.50
CA ALA A 2 35.52 -5.51 17.96
C ALA A 2 36.94 -5.41 18.54
N ASP A 3 37.85 -4.68 17.88
CA ASP A 3 39.23 -4.51 18.36
C ASP A 3 39.31 -3.73 19.68
N LYS A 4 38.38 -2.79 19.90
CA LYS A 4 38.31 -2.00 21.13
C LYS A 4 37.78 -2.82 22.30
N LEU A 5 36.75 -3.64 22.05
CA LEU A 5 36.24 -4.60 23.04
C LEU A 5 37.34 -5.59 23.46
N ARG A 6 38.10 -6.12 22.49
CA ARG A 6 39.23 -7.00 22.76
C ARG A 6 40.35 -6.32 23.58
N ALA A 7 40.61 -5.04 23.33
CA ALA A 7 41.60 -4.26 24.11
C ALA A 7 41.18 -4.03 25.57
N LEU A 8 39.87 -4.05 25.85
CA LEU A 8 39.29 -3.95 27.18
C LEU A 8 39.05 -5.33 27.82
N ASN A 9 39.55 -6.40 27.20
CA ASN A 9 39.35 -7.78 27.62
C ASN A 9 37.87 -8.23 27.62
N ILE A 10 37.05 -7.61 26.77
CA ILE A 10 35.64 -7.93 26.55
C ILE A 10 35.54 -8.81 25.31
N ASP A 11 34.73 -9.86 25.39
CA ASP A 11 34.46 -10.74 24.25
C ASP A 11 33.61 -10.01 23.18
N PRO A 12 34.17 -9.74 21.99
CA PRO A 12 33.44 -9.04 20.93
C PRO A 12 32.31 -9.89 20.32
N ASP A 13 32.33 -11.21 20.43
CA ASP A 13 31.30 -12.07 19.83
C ASP A 13 29.99 -12.03 20.65
N VAL A 14 30.14 -11.97 21.97
CA VAL A 14 29.01 -11.85 22.91
C VAL A 14 28.50 -10.41 22.96
N PHE A 15 29.38 -9.44 23.20
CA PHE A 15 28.97 -8.06 23.43
C PHE A 15 28.83 -7.25 22.14
N GLY A 16 29.56 -7.58 21.08
CA GLY A 16 29.47 -6.84 19.81
C GLY A 16 28.09 -6.95 19.17
N SER A 17 27.52 -8.16 19.13
CA SER A 17 26.17 -8.38 18.60
C SER A 17 25.09 -7.68 19.42
N TYR A 18 25.22 -7.70 20.75
CA TYR A 18 24.29 -7.04 21.66
C TYR A 18 24.38 -5.50 21.59
N ILE A 19 25.59 -4.94 21.56
CA ILE A 19 25.83 -3.50 21.40
C ILE A 19 25.29 -3.03 20.04
N THR A 20 25.56 -3.76 18.96
CA THR A 20 24.99 -3.42 17.65
C THR A 20 23.46 -3.47 17.66
N GLY A 21 22.86 -4.48 18.31
CA GLY A 21 21.40 -4.56 18.46
C GLY A 21 20.79 -3.36 19.18
N ILE A 22 21.43 -2.85 20.23
CA ILE A 22 21.00 -1.61 20.92
C ILE A 22 21.08 -0.41 19.96
N LEU A 23 22.20 -0.28 19.24
CA LEU A 23 22.42 0.85 18.33
C LEU A 23 21.44 0.84 17.13
N GLU A 24 21.05 -0.33 16.64
CA GLU A 24 20.07 -0.54 15.57
C GLU A 24 18.61 -0.46 16.02
N GLY A 25 18.34 -0.49 17.34
CA GLY A 25 16.99 -0.39 17.90
C GLY A 25 16.24 0.87 17.47
N ASN A 26 14.90 0.85 17.55
CA ASN A 26 14.07 2.03 17.23
C ASN A 26 13.83 2.95 18.44
N GLU A 27 14.52 2.69 19.55
CA GLU A 27 14.51 3.46 20.79
C GLU A 27 15.16 4.83 20.60
N THR A 28 14.86 5.75 21.51
CA THR A 28 15.47 7.08 21.53
C THR A 28 16.98 7.01 21.82
N GLU A 29 17.72 8.03 21.41
CA GLU A 29 19.19 8.08 21.66
C GLU A 29 19.51 8.03 23.16
N ASP A 30 18.67 8.65 23.99
CA ASP A 30 18.79 8.60 25.45
C ASP A 30 18.58 7.19 26.01
N GLU A 31 17.56 6.45 25.53
CA GLU A 31 17.32 5.06 25.92
C GLU A 31 18.47 4.12 25.50
N LYS A 32 18.98 4.28 24.27
CA LYS A 32 20.16 3.54 23.79
C LYS A 32 21.40 3.85 24.61
N SER A 33 21.55 5.11 25.00
CA SER A 33 22.65 5.63 25.79
C SER A 33 22.63 5.04 27.21
N GLU A 34 21.45 4.93 27.83
CA GLU A 34 21.26 4.27 29.12
C GLU A 34 21.47 2.75 29.04
N ALA A 35 20.91 2.08 28.03
CA ALA A 35 21.05 0.63 27.83
C ALA A 35 22.51 0.23 27.58
N LEU A 36 23.21 0.96 26.71
CA LEU A 36 24.63 0.75 26.43
C LEU A 36 25.49 1.02 27.67
N GLN A 37 25.14 2.05 28.45
CA GLN A 37 25.83 2.34 29.69
C GLN A 37 25.62 1.25 30.75
N GLY A 38 24.41 0.70 30.86
CA GLY A 38 24.11 -0.38 31.80
C GLY A 38 25.01 -1.59 31.59
N ILE A 39 25.10 -2.09 30.37
CA ILE A 39 25.94 -3.26 30.07
C ILE A 39 27.44 -2.97 30.14
N LEU A 40 27.87 -1.77 29.75
CA LEU A 40 29.28 -1.42 29.81
C LEU A 40 29.71 -1.20 31.26
N THR A 41 28.82 -0.77 32.15
CA THR A 41 29.13 -0.63 33.60
C THR A 41 29.31 -1.99 34.26
N GLU A 42 28.50 -2.98 33.87
CA GLU A 42 28.61 -4.34 34.39
C GLU A 42 29.90 -5.04 33.95
N VAL A 43 30.45 -4.65 32.80
CA VAL A 43 31.56 -5.34 32.14
C VAL A 43 32.87 -4.52 32.20
N CYS A 44 32.79 -3.21 32.41
CA CYS A 44 33.92 -2.28 32.43
C CYS A 44 33.76 -1.18 33.48
N GLU A 45 34.55 -1.26 34.54
CA GLU A 45 34.55 -0.28 35.64
C GLU A 45 35.46 0.94 35.37
N ASP A 46 36.52 0.79 34.55
CA ASP A 46 37.60 1.79 34.47
C ASP A 46 37.50 2.79 33.30
N ALA A 47 36.67 2.53 32.28
CA ALA A 47 36.68 3.32 31.03
C ALA A 47 35.28 3.60 30.43
N LEU A 48 34.24 3.57 31.25
CA LEU A 48 32.83 3.58 30.82
C LEU A 48 32.43 4.77 29.94
N GLY A 49 32.74 6.00 30.37
CA GLY A 49 32.35 7.22 29.64
C GLY A 49 33.03 7.32 28.27
N ASN A 50 34.34 7.09 28.23
CA ASN A 50 35.13 7.20 27.01
C ASN A 50 34.74 6.14 25.97
N VAL A 51 34.45 4.92 26.40
CA VAL A 51 34.10 3.81 25.49
C VAL A 51 32.70 4.00 24.93
N LYS A 52 31.72 4.38 25.76
CA LYS A 52 30.35 4.71 25.32
C LYS A 52 30.36 5.81 24.24
N ASP A 53 31.02 6.93 24.53
CA ASP A 53 31.06 8.07 23.61
C ASP A 53 31.82 7.74 22.31
N GLU A 54 32.87 6.93 22.39
CA GLU A 54 33.61 6.43 21.22
C GLU A 54 32.76 5.47 20.37
N ILE A 55 31.94 4.62 20.99
CA ILE A 55 31.01 3.73 20.29
C ILE A 55 29.96 4.55 19.53
N PHE A 56 29.33 5.54 20.17
CA PHE A 56 28.37 6.42 19.49
C PHE A 56 29.04 7.24 18.39
N SER A 57 30.23 7.78 18.62
CA SER A 57 30.98 8.51 17.60
C SER A 57 31.29 7.64 16.39
N LYS A 58 31.78 6.41 16.62
CA LYS A 58 32.07 5.44 15.55
C LYS A 58 30.82 4.95 14.85
N TRP A 59 29.72 4.79 15.58
CA TRP A 59 28.43 4.40 15.03
C TRP A 59 27.92 5.47 14.08
N SER A 60 27.90 6.74 14.50
CA SER A 60 27.54 7.87 13.65
C SER A 60 28.47 7.97 12.44
N GLU A 61 29.79 7.86 12.60
CA GLU A 61 30.74 7.84 11.46
C GLU A 61 30.47 6.70 10.47
N CYS A 62 30.07 5.51 10.94
CA CYS A 62 29.77 4.36 10.09
C CYS A 62 28.41 4.45 9.42
N ASN A 63 27.43 5.05 10.10
CA ASN A 63 26.08 5.25 9.59
C ASN A 63 26.01 6.45 8.62
N ASP A 64 26.86 7.45 8.83
CA ASP A 64 27.02 8.61 7.96
C ASP A 64 27.93 8.31 6.76
N ARG A 65 28.79 7.29 6.84
CA ARG A 65 29.60 6.86 5.71
C ARG A 65 28.66 6.24 4.66
N PRO A 66 28.56 6.82 3.45
CA PRO A 66 27.80 6.19 2.39
C PRO A 66 28.46 4.86 2.07
N ALA A 67 27.69 3.77 2.13
CA ALA A 67 28.08 2.49 1.55
C ALA A 67 28.59 2.75 0.12
N GLU A 68 29.72 2.16 -0.26
CA GLU A 68 30.33 2.41 -1.57
C GLU A 68 29.31 2.24 -2.69
N GLY A 69 28.86 3.39 -3.24
CA GLY A 69 28.02 3.47 -4.42
C GLY A 69 26.54 3.82 -4.18
N ASP A 70 26.20 5.03 -3.72
CA ASP A 70 25.17 5.84 -4.40
C ASP A 70 25.17 7.34 -4.00
N VAL A 71 24.61 8.12 -4.92
CA VAL A 71 24.50 9.56 -5.19
C VAL A 71 24.23 10.56 -4.03
N ARG A 72 24.99 11.67 -4.11
CA ARG A 72 24.82 13.09 -3.66
C ARG A 72 23.71 13.47 -2.66
N VAL A 73 24.14 14.26 -1.66
CA VAL A 73 23.39 14.82 -0.53
C VAL A 73 23.31 16.35 -0.65
N ASP A 74 22.14 16.93 -0.37
CA ASP A 74 21.90 18.36 -0.13
C ASP A 74 22.34 18.78 1.30
N GLU A 75 22.46 20.08 1.58
CA GLU A 75 23.15 20.69 2.76
C GLU A 75 22.64 20.26 4.16
N GLN A 76 21.70 19.31 4.26
CA GLN A 76 21.08 18.84 5.50
C GLN A 76 21.14 17.33 5.72
N GLY A 77 21.93 16.59 4.93
CA GLY A 77 22.50 15.32 5.40
C GLY A 77 21.55 14.13 5.58
N LYS A 78 20.26 14.23 5.24
CA LYS A 78 19.32 13.10 5.33
C LYS A 78 19.04 12.56 3.94
N TYR A 79 19.36 11.29 3.72
CA TYR A 79 18.92 10.53 2.55
C TYR A 79 17.41 10.70 2.41
N ASN A 80 16.96 11.45 1.41
CA ASN A 80 15.54 11.71 1.24
C ASN A 80 14.85 10.55 0.53
N VAL A 81 15.11 9.32 0.99
CA VAL A 81 14.34 8.13 0.61
C VAL A 81 12.89 8.34 1.03
N GLU A 82 12.68 8.96 2.20
CA GLU A 82 11.36 9.34 2.69
C GLU A 82 10.66 10.34 1.77
N ALA A 83 11.28 11.45 1.33
CA ALA A 83 10.59 12.34 0.37
C ALA A 83 10.57 11.81 -1.06
N LYS A 84 11.48 10.92 -1.47
CA LYS A 84 11.29 10.19 -2.74
C LYS A 84 10.09 9.25 -2.63
N LEU A 85 9.89 8.58 -1.48
CA LEU A 85 8.75 7.74 -1.21
C LEU A 85 7.46 8.56 -1.11
N VAL A 86 7.47 9.67 -0.36
CA VAL A 86 6.34 10.62 -0.25
C VAL A 86 6.03 11.24 -1.61
N SER A 87 7.03 11.65 -2.39
CA SER A 87 6.83 12.18 -3.75
C SER A 87 6.28 11.12 -4.69
N LEU A 88 6.76 9.87 -4.63
CA LEU A 88 6.26 8.78 -5.46
C LEU A 88 4.84 8.35 -5.04
N MET A 89 4.55 8.33 -3.75
CA MET A 89 3.21 8.09 -3.21
C MET A 89 2.26 9.23 -3.57
N GLU A 90 2.70 10.49 -3.52
CA GLU A 90 1.90 11.65 -3.95
C GLU A 90 1.63 11.61 -5.46
N GLU A 91 2.63 11.22 -6.25
CA GLU A 91 2.51 11.06 -7.71
C GLU A 91 1.58 9.88 -8.08
N GLN A 92 1.64 8.78 -7.32
CA GLN A 92 0.71 7.65 -7.48
C GLN A 92 -0.70 7.99 -6.96
N ALA A 93 -0.83 8.77 -5.89
CA ALA A 93 -2.11 9.22 -5.31
C ALA A 93 -2.84 10.24 -6.19
N LYS A 94 -2.14 11.02 -7.02
CA LYS A 94 -2.74 11.93 -8.03
C LYS A 94 -3.45 11.20 -9.19
N SER A 95 -3.46 9.87 -9.20
CA SER A 95 -4.03 9.06 -10.28
C SER A 95 -5.34 8.31 -9.97
N VAL A 96 -6.10 8.64 -8.92
CA VAL A 96 -7.50 8.15 -8.76
C VAL A 96 -8.25 9.19 -7.91
N VAL A 97 -9.02 10.12 -8.44
CA VAL A 97 -10.37 9.96 -9.01
C VAL A 97 -10.60 11.23 -9.82
N ALA A 98 -10.74 11.14 -11.14
CA ALA A 98 -11.44 12.21 -11.85
C ALA A 98 -12.85 12.25 -11.25
N GLU A 99 -13.25 13.40 -10.68
CA GLU A 99 -14.64 13.60 -10.28
C GLU A 99 -15.51 13.29 -11.51
N LYS A 100 -16.19 12.14 -11.46
CA LYS A 100 -17.19 11.81 -12.48
C LYS A 100 -18.22 12.92 -12.38
N ASN A 101 -18.30 13.77 -13.40
CA ASN A 101 -19.40 14.71 -13.58
C ASN A 101 -20.67 13.88 -13.77
N LEU A 102 -21.29 13.50 -12.65
CA LEU A 102 -22.51 12.72 -12.60
C LEU A 102 -23.56 13.52 -13.37
N THR A 103 -24.01 12.97 -14.49
CA THR A 103 -25.12 13.55 -15.26
C THR A 103 -26.37 13.58 -14.38
N LEU A 104 -27.31 14.50 -14.66
CA LEU A 104 -28.53 14.66 -13.85
C LEU A 104 -29.31 13.35 -13.69
N GLU A 105 -29.32 12.51 -14.72
CA GLU A 105 -29.95 11.18 -14.70
C GLU A 105 -29.26 10.23 -13.71
N GLU A 106 -27.93 10.24 -13.64
CA GLU A 106 -27.14 9.42 -12.73
C GLU A 106 -27.32 9.86 -11.27
N GLN A 107 -27.44 11.17 -11.02
CA GLN A 107 -27.74 11.71 -9.70
C GLN A 107 -29.14 11.32 -9.24
N LYS A 108 -30.12 11.40 -10.14
CA LYS A 108 -31.50 11.01 -9.86
C LYS A 108 -31.61 9.51 -9.56
N LEU A 109 -30.88 8.67 -10.30
CA LEU A 109 -30.82 7.23 -10.03
C LEU A 109 -30.18 6.95 -8.67
N ARG A 110 -29.05 7.59 -8.34
CA ARG A 110 -28.39 7.47 -7.04
C ARG A 110 -29.32 7.88 -5.89
N GLN A 111 -30.07 8.97 -6.07
CA GLN A 111 -31.03 9.44 -5.08
C GLN A 111 -32.21 8.49 -4.92
N ALA A 112 -32.75 7.93 -6.01
CA ALA A 112 -33.83 6.96 -5.96
C ALA A 112 -33.42 5.68 -5.22
N ILE A 113 -32.21 5.19 -5.46
CA ILE A 113 -31.64 4.06 -4.71
C ILE A 113 -31.51 4.43 -3.23
N LEU A 114 -30.95 5.60 -2.91
CA LEU A 114 -30.79 6.02 -1.52
C LEU A 114 -32.14 6.17 -0.79
N ALA A 115 -33.16 6.69 -1.46
CA ALA A 115 -34.51 6.81 -0.93
C ALA A 115 -35.14 5.44 -0.63
N GLN A 116 -34.92 4.45 -1.49
CA GLN A 116 -35.37 3.07 -1.26
C GLN A 116 -34.75 2.44 0.00
N TYR A 117 -33.57 2.90 0.42
CA TYR A 117 -32.89 2.45 1.64
C TYR A 117 -33.00 3.44 2.81
N GLY A 118 -33.58 4.63 2.60
CA GLY A 118 -33.69 5.69 3.61
C GLY A 118 -34.91 5.56 4.52
N GLU A 119 -35.86 4.68 4.19
CA GLU A 119 -37.12 4.49 4.92
C GLU A 119 -36.95 3.73 6.27
N VAL A 120 -35.72 3.48 6.72
CA VAL A 120 -35.42 2.72 7.95
C VAL A 120 -34.62 3.48 9.01
N SER A 121 -34.42 4.79 8.86
CA SER A 121 -33.70 5.58 9.87
C SER A 121 -34.27 6.98 10.00
N ASP A 122 -35.48 7.10 10.56
CA ASP A 122 -35.87 8.08 11.59
C ASP A 122 -37.40 8.14 11.67
N GLY A 123 -37.99 7.75 12.80
CA GLY A 123 -39.43 7.86 13.01
C GLY A 123 -40.03 6.74 13.86
N GLU A 124 -39.74 6.77 15.15
CA GLU A 124 -40.49 6.04 16.17
C GLU A 124 -41.92 6.59 16.22
N GLU A 125 -42.94 5.83 15.81
CA GLU A 125 -44.28 5.99 16.39
C GLU A 125 -45.08 4.67 16.36
N ASP A 126 -45.54 4.35 17.55
CA ASP A 126 -46.25 3.18 18.02
C ASP A 126 -47.66 3.10 17.41
N VAL A 127 -47.99 1.98 16.76
CA VAL A 127 -49.38 1.57 16.55
C VAL A 127 -49.58 0.17 17.08
N VAL A 128 -49.82 0.10 18.39
CA VAL A 128 -50.59 -0.95 19.06
C VAL A 128 -51.77 -1.39 18.22
N THR A 129 -51.85 -2.69 17.89
CA THR A 129 -53.15 -3.35 17.69
C THR A 129 -53.06 -4.84 18.06
N LYS A 130 -53.33 -5.13 19.34
CA LYS A 130 -53.93 -6.39 19.78
C LYS A 130 -55.45 -6.22 19.80
N PRO A 131 -56.23 -7.24 19.41
CA PRO A 131 -56.95 -8.03 20.43
C PRO A 131 -56.90 -9.54 20.09
N SER A 132 -56.53 -10.45 20.99
CA SER A 132 -57.27 -11.02 22.15
C SER A 132 -58.19 -12.21 21.79
N ALA A 133 -58.14 -13.22 22.68
CA ALA A 133 -58.98 -14.43 22.87
C ALA A 133 -58.57 -15.70 22.10
N GLU A 134 -58.48 -16.92 22.66
CA GLU A 134 -58.69 -17.53 23.99
C GLU A 134 -58.13 -18.97 23.89
N SER A 135 -57.41 -19.52 24.89
CA SER A 135 -57.84 -20.66 25.75
C SER A 135 -58.33 -21.92 24.97
N VAL A 136 -57.86 -23.18 25.09
CA VAL A 136 -57.34 -24.01 26.20
C VAL A 136 -56.92 -25.41 25.69
N THR A 137 -56.16 -26.14 26.52
CA THR A 137 -55.97 -27.61 26.63
C THR A 137 -54.80 -28.30 25.91
N SER A 138 -53.82 -28.73 26.70
CA SER A 138 -53.00 -29.95 26.55
C SER A 138 -53.66 -31.08 27.40
N PRO A 139 -53.30 -32.39 27.33
CA PRO A 139 -52.05 -32.97 26.79
C PRO A 139 -52.19 -34.30 25.99
N ALA A 140 -51.16 -34.67 25.21
CA ALA A 140 -50.53 -36.01 25.18
C ALA A 140 -49.87 -36.35 23.82
N ALA A 141 -48.56 -36.61 23.90
CA ALA A 141 -47.77 -37.58 23.13
C ALA A 141 -47.84 -37.57 21.58
N ALA A 142 -46.81 -36.99 20.94
CA ALA A 142 -45.84 -37.70 20.08
C ALA A 142 -45.20 -36.76 19.04
N GLY A 143 -43.86 -36.81 18.95
CA GLY A 143 -43.12 -36.38 17.75
C GLY A 143 -42.77 -34.90 17.68
N ALA A 144 -41.55 -34.55 18.13
CA ALA A 144 -40.94 -33.26 17.91
C ALA A 144 -40.73 -32.98 16.41
N THR A 145 -41.45 -32.01 15.86
CA THR A 145 -41.01 -31.24 14.68
C THR A 145 -41.31 -29.76 14.92
N HIS A 146 -40.42 -29.08 15.63
CA HIS A 146 -40.43 -27.63 15.81
C HIS A 146 -40.01 -26.99 14.48
N LYS A 147 -40.96 -26.74 13.58
CA LYS A 147 -40.72 -26.01 12.33
C LYS A 147 -40.86 -24.51 12.62
N GLU A 148 -39.88 -23.98 13.34
CA GLU A 148 -39.66 -22.54 13.49
C GLU A 148 -39.27 -21.99 12.12
N HIS A 149 -40.24 -21.43 11.40
CA HIS A 149 -40.00 -20.59 10.24
C HIS A 149 -39.43 -19.23 10.70
N TYR A 150 -38.24 -19.22 11.30
CA TYR A 150 -37.50 -17.98 11.54
C TYR A 150 -36.74 -17.62 10.25
N ALA A 151 -37.46 -16.92 9.38
CA ALA A 151 -36.99 -16.04 8.29
C ALA A 151 -35.62 -16.36 7.61
N PRO A 152 -35.61 -17.02 6.43
CA PRO A 152 -34.48 -16.98 5.49
C PRO A 152 -34.25 -15.59 4.85
N LYS A 153 -35.01 -14.55 5.26
CA LYS A 153 -34.97 -13.20 4.67
C LYS A 153 -33.91 -12.27 5.26
N LEU A 154 -33.29 -12.62 6.39
CA LEU A 154 -32.23 -11.82 7.02
C LEU A 154 -30.81 -12.26 6.63
N LEU A 155 -30.68 -13.45 6.03
CA LEU A 155 -29.39 -13.95 5.55
C LEU A 155 -29.30 -13.66 4.05
N ALA A 156 -28.34 -12.81 3.66
CA ALA A 156 -28.08 -12.51 2.26
C ALA A 156 -27.81 -13.81 1.48
N ARG A 157 -28.27 -13.85 0.22
CA ARG A 157 -28.02 -14.98 -0.69
C ARG A 157 -26.50 -15.19 -0.82
N ASN A 158 -26.07 -16.45 -0.77
CA ASN A 158 -24.67 -16.79 -1.00
C ASN A 158 -24.23 -16.36 -2.41
N THR A 159 -23.28 -15.43 -2.51
CA THR A 159 -22.75 -14.90 -3.77
C THR A 159 -21.44 -15.56 -4.19
N ASN A 160 -20.90 -16.51 -3.42
CA ASN A 160 -19.57 -17.08 -3.66
C ASN A 160 -19.47 -17.75 -5.04
N ALA A 161 -20.50 -18.50 -5.43
CA ALA A 161 -20.55 -19.13 -6.75
C ALA A 161 -20.59 -18.10 -7.89
N GLU A 162 -21.31 -16.99 -7.70
CA GLU A 162 -21.42 -15.90 -8.67
C GLU A 162 -20.08 -15.15 -8.79
N HIS A 163 -19.40 -14.87 -7.67
CA HIS A 163 -18.08 -14.25 -7.66
C HIS A 163 -17.02 -15.11 -8.35
N VAL A 164 -17.01 -16.43 -8.12
CA VAL A 164 -16.05 -17.34 -8.80
C VAL A 164 -16.29 -17.35 -10.31
N ALA A 165 -17.55 -17.42 -10.75
CA ALA A 165 -17.90 -17.38 -12.17
C ALA A 165 -17.54 -16.04 -12.82
N GLN A 166 -17.77 -14.92 -12.12
CA GLN A 166 -17.40 -13.58 -12.57
C GLN A 166 -15.88 -13.43 -12.70
N ALA A 167 -15.11 -13.86 -11.68
CA ALA A 167 -13.66 -13.80 -11.70
C ALA A 167 -13.04 -14.62 -12.85
N GLU A 168 -13.57 -15.82 -13.14
CA GLU A 168 -13.10 -16.61 -14.29
C GLU A 168 -13.42 -15.90 -15.62
N LYS A 169 -14.62 -15.34 -15.75
CA LYS A 169 -15.04 -14.60 -16.94
C LYS A 169 -14.20 -13.35 -17.16
N GLU A 170 -13.93 -12.58 -16.11
CA GLU A 170 -13.06 -11.41 -16.15
C GLU A 170 -11.63 -11.78 -16.53
N LYS A 171 -11.06 -12.84 -15.95
CA LYS A 171 -9.73 -13.33 -16.32
C LYS A 171 -9.65 -13.68 -17.81
N ARG A 172 -10.69 -14.33 -18.35
CA ARG A 172 -10.78 -14.69 -19.76
C ARG A 172 -10.88 -13.45 -20.65
N GLU A 173 -11.66 -12.46 -20.23
CA GLU A 173 -11.86 -11.22 -20.97
C GLU A 173 -10.61 -10.33 -20.96
N LEU A 174 -9.96 -10.18 -19.80
CA LEU A 174 -8.69 -9.46 -19.66
C LEU A 174 -7.61 -10.06 -20.56
N SER A 175 -7.50 -11.39 -20.63
CA SER A 175 -6.53 -12.04 -21.51
C SER A 175 -6.79 -11.74 -23.00
N LYS A 176 -8.07 -11.69 -23.42
CA LYS A 176 -8.42 -11.29 -24.79
C LYS A 176 -8.09 -9.83 -25.06
N GLN A 177 -8.47 -8.93 -24.16
CA GLN A 177 -8.19 -7.50 -24.28
C GLN A 177 -6.69 -7.21 -24.31
N GLU A 178 -5.89 -7.89 -23.49
CA GLU A 178 -4.44 -7.73 -23.48
C GLU A 178 -3.82 -8.18 -24.81
N HIS A 179 -4.27 -9.31 -25.36
CA HIS A 179 -3.83 -9.79 -26.66
C HIS A 179 -4.21 -8.80 -27.79
N GLU A 180 -5.45 -8.30 -27.79
CA GLU A 180 -5.90 -7.30 -28.75
C GLU A 180 -5.13 -5.98 -28.62
N ARG A 181 -4.88 -5.51 -27.39
CA ARG A 181 -4.08 -4.32 -27.10
C ARG A 181 -2.65 -4.49 -27.58
N LYS A 182 -2.03 -5.64 -27.34
CA LYS A 182 -0.68 -5.94 -27.83
C LYS A 182 -0.63 -5.91 -29.36
N LYS A 183 -1.59 -6.56 -30.03
CA LYS A 183 -1.71 -6.54 -31.49
C LYS A 183 -1.92 -5.13 -32.04
N ALA A 184 -2.74 -4.31 -31.39
CA ALA A 184 -2.95 -2.92 -31.77
C ALA A 184 -1.69 -2.08 -31.57
N GLN A 185 -0.99 -2.25 -30.45
CA GLN A 185 0.26 -1.55 -30.16
C GLN A 185 1.36 -1.90 -31.18
N ASP A 186 1.49 -3.18 -31.53
CA ASP A 186 2.45 -3.64 -32.54
C ASP A 186 2.13 -3.03 -33.92
N LYS A 187 0.84 -2.93 -34.27
CA LYS A 187 0.39 -2.27 -35.51
C LYS A 187 0.74 -0.78 -35.53
N LEU A 188 0.45 -0.06 -34.44
CA LEU A 188 0.77 1.36 -34.30
C LEU A 188 2.28 1.62 -34.34
N ASN A 189 3.07 0.79 -33.66
CA ASN A 189 4.53 0.89 -33.68
C ASN A 189 5.09 0.70 -35.10
N ARG A 190 4.57 -0.26 -35.86
CA ARG A 190 4.95 -0.49 -37.25
C ARG A 190 4.59 0.69 -38.16
N GLU A 191 3.40 1.26 -37.98
CA GLU A 191 2.97 2.43 -38.74
C GLU A 191 3.80 3.67 -38.40
N LYS A 192 4.09 3.89 -37.11
CA LYS A 192 4.99 4.95 -36.64
C LYS A 192 6.38 4.85 -37.25
N GLN A 193 6.96 3.66 -37.33
CA GLN A 193 8.25 3.45 -37.99
C GLN A 193 8.19 3.76 -39.50
N LYS A 194 7.12 3.34 -40.19
CA LYS A 194 6.92 3.67 -41.61
C LYS A 194 6.79 5.17 -41.83
N GLN A 195 6.02 5.87 -40.99
CA GLN A 195 5.85 7.31 -41.07
C GLN A 195 7.18 8.03 -40.83
N GLN A 196 7.94 7.64 -39.81
CA GLN A 196 9.25 8.23 -39.54
C GLN A 196 10.24 8.02 -40.70
N ALA A 197 10.21 6.85 -41.35
CA ALA A 197 11.04 6.59 -42.53
C ALA A 197 10.64 7.49 -43.71
N GLN A 198 9.34 7.69 -43.92
CA GLN A 198 8.82 8.56 -44.98
C GLN A 198 9.16 10.03 -44.70
N ASP A 199 8.95 10.50 -43.46
CA ASP A 199 9.29 11.86 -43.05
C ASP A 199 10.80 12.16 -43.20
N ARG A 200 11.67 11.18 -42.90
CA ARG A 200 13.11 11.31 -43.14
C ARG A 200 13.41 11.46 -44.63
N LYS A 201 12.82 10.62 -45.50
CA LYS A 201 12.97 10.72 -46.96
C LYS A 201 12.47 12.06 -47.49
N ASP A 202 11.33 12.55 -47.00
CA ASP A 202 10.76 13.82 -47.46
C ASP A 202 11.55 15.03 -46.95
N LYS A 203 12.08 14.98 -45.72
CA LYS A 203 13.02 16.00 -45.21
C LYS A 203 14.30 16.05 -46.05
N GLU A 204 14.84 14.90 -46.42
CA GLU A 204 16.02 14.81 -47.27
C GLU A 204 15.75 15.36 -48.68
N ARG A 205 14.64 14.96 -49.31
CA ARG A 205 14.19 15.52 -50.61
C ARG A 205 14.00 17.03 -50.56
N LYS A 206 13.39 17.57 -49.51
CA LYS A 206 13.23 19.02 -49.31
C LYS A 206 14.59 19.72 -49.11
N ARG A 207 15.55 19.07 -48.46
CA ARG A 207 16.91 19.62 -48.26
C ARG A 207 17.67 19.72 -49.57
N THR A 208 17.62 18.69 -50.42
CA THR A 208 18.34 18.67 -51.71
C THR A 208 17.71 19.62 -52.73
N GLN A 209 16.37 19.69 -52.81
CA GLN A 209 15.68 20.62 -53.72
C GLN A 209 15.94 22.11 -53.40
N LYS A 210 16.07 22.47 -52.11
CA LYS A 210 16.47 23.83 -51.72
C LYS A 210 17.92 24.17 -52.07
N GLY A 211 18.79 23.17 -52.20
CA GLY A 211 20.19 23.35 -52.60
C GLY A 211 20.34 23.66 -54.09
N GLU A 212 19.49 23.06 -54.93
CA GLU A 212 19.49 23.27 -56.38
C GLU A 212 18.83 24.60 -56.78
N ARG A 213 17.78 25.03 -56.07
CA ARG A 213 17.16 26.37 -56.25
C ARG A 213 18.03 27.54 -55.80
N ARG A 214 19.09 27.28 -55.02
CA ARG A 214 20.03 28.29 -54.53
C ARG A 214 21.30 28.41 -55.40
N ARG A 215 21.51 27.48 -56.32
CA ARG A 215 22.64 27.51 -57.27
C ARG A 215 22.22 28.14 -58.58
#